data_AF-F3AGR2-F1
#
_entry.id   AF-F3AGR2-F1
#
_cell.length_a   1.000
_cell.length_b   1.000
_cell.length_c   1.000
_cell.angle_alpha   90.00
_cell.angle_beta   90.00
_cell.angle_gamma   90.00
#
_symmetry.space_group_name_H-M   'P 1'
#
loop_
_entity.id
_entity.type
_entity.pdbx_description
1 polymer ?
#
loop_
_entity_poly.entity_id
_entity_poly.type
_entity_poly.pdbx_seq_one_letter_code
_entity_poly.pdbx_strand_id
1 'polypeptide(L)'
;MGGLLDIEILRERYYANKVWKRSRTHEAVDSGKLSGTNGDTAKTFYIGSKSSSIYFCLYEKEKEQKSKGIKTDIKNRFEIRLKNGKAEQTIEQLVFSRNPEQTIANLILTQIDFPDYILWDIFLDNVTTSLPFIMSKRLNFSR
;
A
#
# COMPACT_ATOMS: atom_id res chain seq x y z
N MET A 1 -18.34 -7.58 3.22
CA MET A 1 -17.75 -7.48 1.86
C MET A 1 -16.33 -6.96 1.98
N GLY A 2 -15.32 -7.68 1.47
CA GLY A 2 -13.93 -7.20 1.44
C GLY A 2 -13.74 -5.98 0.52
N GLY A 3 -12.60 -5.29 0.60
CA GLY A 3 -12.22 -4.31 -0.41
C GLY A 3 -11.37 -4.94 -1.51
N LEU A 4 -10.92 -4.12 -2.47
CA LEU A 4 -10.20 -4.59 -3.67
C LEU A 4 -8.87 -5.29 -3.35
N LEU A 5 -8.20 -4.88 -2.27
CA LEU A 5 -6.92 -5.44 -1.84
C LEU A 5 -7.14 -6.39 -0.65
N ASP A 6 -7.18 -7.69 -0.92
CA ASP A 6 -7.22 -8.70 0.13
C ASP A 6 -5.81 -8.91 0.70
N ILE A 7 -5.58 -8.38 1.91
CA ILE A 7 -4.27 -8.38 2.55
C ILE A 7 -3.78 -9.79 2.84
N GLU A 8 -4.68 -10.73 3.13
CA GLU A 8 -4.30 -12.11 3.46
C GLU A 8 -3.85 -12.85 2.19
N ILE A 9 -4.64 -12.76 1.12
CA ILE A 9 -4.27 -13.37 -0.17
C ILE A 9 -2.94 -12.80 -0.69
N LEU A 10 -2.73 -11.49 -0.56
CA LEU A 10 -1.47 -10.86 -0.96
C LEU A 10 -0.28 -11.39 -0.15
N ARG A 11 -0.42 -11.58 1.17
CA ARG A 11 0.62 -12.20 2.01
C ARG A 11 0.88 -13.64 1.59
N GLU A 12 -0.16 -14.46 1.44
CA GLU A 12 -0.05 -15.86 1.03
C GLU A 12 0.70 -16.00 -0.30
N ARG A 13 0.34 -15.21 -1.33
CA ARG A 13 1.05 -15.21 -2.62
C ARG A 13 2.50 -14.79 -2.47
N TYR A 14 2.77 -13.77 -1.64
CA TYR A 14 4.14 -13.31 -1.40
C TYR A 14 5.01 -14.38 -0.74
N TYR A 15 4.47 -15.09 0.26
CA TYR A 15 5.15 -16.19 0.95
C TYR A 15 5.35 -17.42 0.06
N ALA A 16 4.35 -17.73 -0.78
CA ALA A 16 4.44 -18.80 -1.76
C ALA A 16 5.37 -18.47 -2.95
N ASN A 17 6.03 -17.31 -2.95
CA ASN A 17 6.85 -16.81 -4.06
C ASN A 17 6.12 -16.75 -5.41
N LYS A 18 4.79 -16.55 -5.38
CA LYS A 18 3.95 -16.32 -6.57
C LYS A 18 3.88 -14.82 -6.93
N VAL A 19 5.01 -14.14 -6.74
CA VAL A 19 5.13 -12.68 -6.87
C VAL A 19 6.45 -12.34 -7.52
N TRP A 20 6.46 -11.34 -8.40
CA TRP A 20 7.70 -10.70 -8.78
C TRP A 20 8.00 -9.59 -7.78
N LYS A 21 9.20 -9.57 -7.20
CA LYS A 21 9.56 -8.63 -6.13
C LYS A 21 11.02 -8.20 -6.24
N ARG A 22 11.27 -6.89 -6.15
CA ARG A 22 12.62 -6.33 -6.12
C ARG A 22 13.28 -6.49 -4.74
N SER A 23 12.53 -6.23 -3.67
CA SER A 23 13.00 -6.46 -2.30
C SER A 23 12.64 -7.86 -1.83
N ARG A 24 13.53 -8.50 -1.07
CA ARG A 24 13.24 -9.75 -0.35
C ARG A 24 12.72 -9.51 1.07
N THR A 25 12.87 -8.30 1.59
CA THR A 25 12.42 -7.93 2.94
C THR A 25 10.94 -7.60 2.97
N HIS A 26 10.26 -8.07 4.00
CA HIS A 26 8.83 -7.87 4.23
C HIS A 26 8.54 -8.07 5.73
N GLU A 27 7.43 -7.52 6.20
CA GLU A 27 6.96 -7.66 7.58
C GLU A 27 5.44 -7.75 7.57
N ALA A 28 4.87 -8.81 8.15
CA ALA A 28 3.42 -8.91 8.37
C ALA A 28 3.12 -8.69 9.84
N VAL A 29 2.15 -7.80 10.10
CA VAL A 29 1.71 -7.44 11.45
C VAL A 29 0.20 -7.59 11.52
N ASP A 30 -0.26 -8.32 12.52
CA ASP A 30 -1.67 -8.43 12.86
C ASP A 30 -1.91 -7.63 14.13
N SER A 31 -2.68 -6.54 14.02
CA SER A 31 -2.93 -5.59 15.10
C SER A 31 -4.38 -5.67 15.59
N GLY A 32 -4.56 -6.01 16.88
CA GLY A 32 -5.88 -6.19 17.48
C GLY A 32 -5.79 -6.56 18.96
N LYS A 33 -6.72 -6.06 19.76
CA LYS A 33 -6.80 -6.35 21.20
C LYS A 33 -7.14 -7.84 21.36
N LEU A 34 -6.37 -8.55 22.18
CA LEU A 34 -6.60 -9.97 22.53
C LEU A 34 -7.93 -10.11 23.29
N SER A 35 -9.04 -10.12 22.56
CA SER A 35 -10.34 -10.57 23.05
C SER A 35 -10.88 -11.65 22.10
N GLY A 36 -10.39 -12.88 22.30
CA GLY A 36 -11.15 -14.12 22.13
C GLY A 36 -11.48 -14.64 20.72
N THR A 37 -11.43 -13.85 19.65
CA THR A 37 -11.80 -14.35 18.31
C THR A 37 -10.79 -13.91 17.26
N ASN A 38 -10.16 -14.89 16.59
CA ASN A 38 -9.15 -14.74 15.52
C ASN A 38 -9.61 -13.92 14.29
N GLY A 39 -10.85 -13.39 14.28
CA GLY A 39 -11.46 -12.70 13.13
C GLY A 39 -11.39 -11.17 13.15
N ASP A 40 -11.15 -10.52 14.29
CA ASP A 40 -11.31 -9.06 14.43
C ASP A 40 -9.98 -8.28 14.42
N THR A 41 -8.86 -8.97 14.16
CA THR A 41 -7.53 -8.37 14.06
C THR A 41 -7.35 -7.68 12.70
N ALA A 42 -6.92 -6.40 12.72
CA ALA A 42 -6.60 -5.64 11.53
C ALA A 42 -5.24 -6.09 10.97
N LYS A 43 -5.23 -6.55 9.73
CA LYS A 43 -4.02 -7.02 9.06
C LYS A 43 -3.27 -5.89 8.37
N THR A 44 -1.96 -5.87 8.55
CA THR A 44 -1.02 -4.94 7.92
C THR A 44 0.14 -5.69 7.28
N PHE A 45 0.46 -5.38 6.03
CA PHE A 45 1.54 -6.00 5.28
C PHE A 45 2.50 -4.93 4.77
N TYR A 46 3.75 -5.00 5.22
CA TYR A 46 4.85 -4.17 4.77
C TYR A 46 5.68 -4.92 3.74
N ILE A 47 5.93 -4.28 2.59
CA ILE A 47 6.78 -4.79 1.52
C ILE A 47 7.98 -3.87 1.39
N GLY A 48 9.19 -4.41 1.52
CA GLY A 48 10.41 -3.62 1.66
C GLY A 48 10.76 -3.31 3.12
N SER A 49 11.93 -2.72 3.33
CA SER A 49 12.40 -2.36 4.68
C SER A 49 11.85 -0.99 5.08
N LYS A 50 11.45 -0.82 6.34
CA LYS A 50 11.13 0.53 6.85
C LYS A 50 12.34 1.47 6.84
N SER A 51 13.58 0.95 6.75
CA SER A 51 14.80 1.74 6.60
C SER A 51 15.16 2.09 5.16
N SER A 52 14.54 1.47 4.15
CA SER A 52 14.86 1.77 2.74
C SER A 52 14.24 3.07 2.26
N SER A 53 14.75 3.58 1.14
CA SER A 53 14.28 4.81 0.50
C SER A 53 12.87 4.68 -0.11
N ILE A 54 12.39 3.45 -0.29
CA ILE A 54 11.03 3.11 -0.71
C ILE A 54 10.57 1.85 0.03
N TYR A 55 9.32 1.85 0.49
CA TYR A 55 8.62 0.66 0.97
C TYR A 55 7.10 0.87 0.87
N PHE A 56 6.34 -0.21 0.93
CA PHE A 56 4.88 -0.18 0.87
C PHE A 56 4.26 -0.63 2.18
N CYS A 57 3.10 -0.05 2.51
CA CYS A 57 2.26 -0.46 3.63
C CYS A 57 0.84 -0.70 3.12
N LEU A 58 0.38 -1.95 3.20
CA LEU A 58 -0.96 -2.36 2.80
C LEU A 58 -1.72 -2.79 4.06
N TYR A 59 -2.92 -2.26 4.31
CA TYR A 59 -3.66 -2.64 5.52
C TYR A 59 -5.17 -2.48 5.40
N GLU A 60 -5.88 -3.17 6.29
CA GLU A 60 -7.33 -3.07 6.47
C GLU A 60 -7.68 -1.78 7.23
N LYS A 61 -7.84 -0.69 6.49
CA LYS A 61 -8.10 0.66 7.03
C LYS A 61 -9.37 0.72 7.88
N GLU A 62 -10.43 0.04 7.45
CA GLU A 62 -11.70 0.01 8.19
C GLU A 62 -11.52 -0.57 9.59
N LYS A 63 -10.83 -1.72 9.71
CA LYS A 63 -10.56 -2.36 11.00
C LYS A 63 -9.59 -1.54 11.87
N GLU A 64 -8.56 -0.95 11.25
CA GLU A 64 -7.62 -0.06 11.93
C GLU A 64 -8.34 1.16 12.54
N GLN A 65 -9.25 1.79 11.80
CA GLN A 65 -10.03 2.94 12.28
C GLN A 65 -11.11 2.54 13.29
N LYS A 66 -11.77 1.39 13.10
CA LYS A 66 -12.72 0.82 14.08
C LYS A 66 -12.07 0.64 15.45
N SER A 67 -10.82 0.17 15.49
CA SER A 67 -10.05 0.03 16.74
C SER A 67 -9.80 1.36 17.45
N LYS A 68 -9.84 2.48 16.71
CA LYS A 68 -9.67 3.86 17.18
C LYS A 68 -10.99 4.59 17.41
N GLY A 69 -12.14 3.94 17.20
CA GLY A 69 -13.46 4.56 17.31
C GLY A 69 -13.79 5.53 16.16
N ILE A 70 -13.04 5.50 15.07
CA ILE A 70 -13.23 6.39 13.91
C ILE A 70 -13.99 5.64 12.82
N LYS A 71 -15.02 6.26 12.25
CA LYS A 71 -15.74 5.73 11.08
C LYS A 71 -15.02 6.12 9.80
N THR A 72 -14.93 5.18 8.87
CA THR A 72 -14.33 5.37 7.54
C THR A 72 -15.09 4.53 6.53
N ASP A 73 -15.19 5.01 5.30
CA ASP A 73 -15.69 4.26 4.13
C ASP A 73 -14.56 3.49 3.41
N ILE A 74 -13.31 3.87 3.67
CA ILE A 74 -12.11 3.21 3.12
C ILE A 74 -11.92 1.83 3.78
N LYS A 75 -12.03 0.77 2.98
CA LYS A 75 -11.80 -0.62 3.42
C LYS A 75 -10.32 -0.97 3.54
N ASN A 76 -9.56 -0.82 2.46
CA ASN A 76 -8.13 -1.10 2.40
C ASN A 76 -7.37 0.16 1.99
N ARG A 77 -6.12 0.27 2.44
CA ARG A 77 -5.22 1.33 2.01
C ARG A 77 -3.89 0.76 1.54
N PHE A 78 -3.44 1.22 0.39
CA PHE A 78 -2.09 1.01 -0.13
C PHE A 78 -1.32 2.33 0.00
N GLU A 79 -0.24 2.34 0.78
CA GLU A 79 0.61 3.51 0.96
C GLU A 79 1.97 3.29 0.31
N ILE A 80 2.35 4.18 -0.60
CA ILE A 80 3.72 4.30 -1.11
C ILE A 80 4.49 5.22 -0.18
N ARG A 81 5.52 4.70 0.49
CA ARG A 81 6.33 5.48 1.43
C ARG A 81 7.74 5.65 0.90
N LEU A 82 8.12 6.92 0.72
CA LEU A 82 9.40 7.33 0.13
C LEU A 82 10.21 8.11 1.16
N LYS A 83 11.55 8.02 1.08
CA LYS A 83 12.48 8.73 1.96
C LYS A 83 13.66 9.32 1.17
N ASN A 84 14.30 10.32 1.77
CA ASN A 84 15.53 10.95 1.29
C ASN A 84 15.39 11.43 -0.17
N GLY A 85 16.49 11.42 -0.93
CA GLY A 85 16.50 11.86 -2.34
C GLY A 85 15.52 11.10 -3.25
N LYS A 86 15.06 9.89 -2.88
CA LYS A 86 14.03 9.19 -3.65
C LYS A 86 12.67 9.88 -3.54
N ALA A 87 12.35 10.46 -2.38
CA ALA A 87 11.14 11.25 -2.19
C ALA A 87 11.20 12.54 -3.03
N GLU A 88 12.32 13.26 -2.98
CA GLU A 88 12.54 14.49 -3.78
C GLU A 88 12.38 14.22 -5.28
N GLN A 89 13.11 13.24 -5.81
CA GLN A 89 13.02 12.84 -7.23
C GLN A 89 11.60 12.46 -7.64
N THR A 90 10.88 11.72 -6.77
CA THR A 90 9.52 11.28 -7.09
C THR A 90 8.53 12.44 -7.08
N ILE A 91 8.66 13.37 -6.14
CA ILE A 91 7.81 14.57 -6.09
C ILE A 91 8.07 15.45 -7.31
N GLU A 92 9.33 15.66 -7.70
CA GLU A 92 9.65 16.36 -8.95
C GLU A 92 8.99 15.68 -10.15
N GLN A 93 9.13 14.36 -10.27
CA GLN A 93 8.46 13.61 -11.33
C GLN A 93 6.94 13.77 -11.28
N LEU A 94 6.30 13.68 -10.11
CA LEU A 94 4.84 13.82 -10.00
C LEU A 94 4.34 15.23 -10.30
N VAL A 95 5.07 16.27 -9.89
CA VAL A 95 4.69 17.67 -10.09
C VAL A 95 4.87 18.10 -11.54
N PHE A 96 5.93 17.62 -12.21
CA PHE A 96 6.26 18.01 -13.57
C PHE A 96 5.81 17.01 -14.64
N SER A 97 5.36 15.81 -14.26
CA SER A 97 4.82 14.83 -15.20
C SER A 97 3.46 15.27 -15.75
N ARG A 98 3.25 15.03 -17.04
CA ARG A 98 1.94 15.15 -17.69
C ARG A 98 1.01 13.97 -17.38
N ASN A 99 1.52 12.93 -16.73
CA ASN A 99 0.82 11.70 -16.40
C ASN A 99 1.34 11.17 -15.03
N PRO A 100 0.88 11.77 -13.91
CA PRO A 100 1.27 11.34 -12.57
C PRO A 100 0.79 9.90 -12.26
N GLU A 101 -0.33 9.46 -12.83
CA GLU A 101 -0.90 8.12 -12.68
C GLU A 101 0.09 7.04 -13.14
N GLN A 102 0.67 7.21 -14.34
CA GLN A 102 1.68 6.30 -14.87
C GLN A 102 2.96 6.31 -14.01
N THR A 103 3.34 7.47 -13.46
CA THR A 103 4.50 7.55 -12.56
C THR A 103 4.25 6.76 -11.28
N ILE A 104 3.06 6.85 -10.70
CA ILE A 104 2.66 6.06 -9.52
C ILE A 104 2.64 4.56 -9.85
N ALA A 105 2.02 4.16 -10.96
CA ALA A 105 1.97 2.77 -11.39
C ALA A 105 3.39 2.19 -11.59
N ASN A 106 4.29 2.95 -12.24
CA ASN A 106 5.68 2.55 -12.42
C ASN A 106 6.43 2.39 -11.08
N LEU A 107 6.16 3.25 -10.08
CA LEU A 107 6.76 3.10 -8.75
C LEU A 107 6.34 1.78 -8.09
N ILE A 108 5.08 1.36 -8.27
CA ILE A 108 4.59 0.09 -7.75
C ILE A 108 5.23 -1.08 -8.52
N LEU A 109 5.07 -1.09 -9.83
CA LEU A 109 5.51 -2.17 -10.73
C LEU A 109 7.02 -2.40 -10.73
N THR A 110 7.83 -1.38 -10.43
CA THR A 110 9.29 -1.56 -10.31
C THR A 110 9.72 -2.22 -8.99
N GLN A 111 8.80 -2.40 -8.05
CA GLN A 111 9.09 -2.95 -6.72
C GLN A 111 8.37 -4.28 -6.48
N ILE A 112 7.11 -4.41 -6.91
CA ILE A 112 6.27 -5.58 -6.66
C ILE A 112 5.26 -5.75 -7.78
N ASP A 113 5.01 -6.99 -8.15
CA ASP A 113 3.90 -7.40 -9.00
C ASP A 113 3.36 -8.76 -8.56
N PHE A 114 2.04 -8.92 -8.61
CA PHE A 114 1.32 -10.14 -8.25
C PHE A 114 0.70 -10.74 -9.52
N PRO A 115 1.49 -11.47 -10.34
CA PRO A 115 0.98 -12.07 -11.57
C PRO A 115 -0.12 -13.09 -11.25
N ASP A 116 -1.02 -13.32 -12.20
CA ASP A 116 -2.15 -14.25 -12.08
C ASP A 116 -3.04 -13.95 -10.87
N TYR A 117 -3.23 -12.68 -10.54
CA TYR A 117 -4.15 -12.23 -9.49
C TYR A 117 -5.00 -11.05 -9.98
N ILE A 118 -6.18 -11.38 -10.50
CA ILE A 118 -7.09 -10.44 -11.16
C ILE A 118 -7.41 -9.17 -10.33
N LEU A 119 -7.51 -9.27 -9.00
CA LEU A 119 -7.79 -8.10 -8.16
C LEU A 119 -6.61 -7.13 -8.09
N TRP A 120 -5.38 -7.64 -8.22
CA TRP A 120 -4.19 -6.80 -8.35
C TRP A 120 -4.13 -6.12 -9.72
N ASP A 121 -4.48 -6.83 -10.80
CA ASP A 121 -4.56 -6.25 -12.14
C ASP A 121 -5.59 -5.12 -12.19
N ILE A 122 -6.79 -5.35 -11.63
CA ILE A 122 -7.83 -4.32 -11.48
C ILE A 122 -7.35 -3.15 -10.61
N PHE A 123 -6.59 -3.43 -9.54
CA PHE A 123 -6.02 -2.37 -8.71
C PHE A 123 -5.05 -1.50 -9.50
N LEU A 124 -4.12 -2.10 -10.24
CA LEU A 124 -3.17 -1.36 -11.07
C LEU A 124 -3.84 -0.60 -12.20
N ASP A 125 -4.85 -1.19 -12.84
CA ASP A 125 -5.63 -0.52 -13.89
C ASP A 125 -6.39 0.69 -13.33
N ASN A 126 -6.98 0.57 -12.13
CA ASN A 126 -7.60 1.71 -11.46
C ASN A 126 -6.58 2.81 -11.11
N VAL A 127 -5.35 2.43 -10.76
CA VAL A 127 -4.26 3.40 -10.51
C VAL A 127 -3.88 4.13 -11.80
N THR A 128 -3.84 3.47 -12.95
CA THR A 128 -3.45 4.09 -14.23
C THR A 128 -4.57 4.88 -14.91
N THR A 129 -5.83 4.48 -14.74
CA THR A 129 -6.96 5.02 -15.53
C THR A 129 -7.89 5.94 -14.74
N SER A 130 -7.97 5.76 -13.42
CA SER A 130 -9.14 6.22 -12.64
C SER A 130 -8.77 6.98 -11.37
N LEU A 131 -7.49 7.29 -11.13
CA LEU A 131 -7.08 8.14 -10.01
C LEU A 131 -7.31 9.61 -10.36
N PRO A 132 -8.32 10.32 -9.79
CA PRO A 132 -8.27 11.77 -9.78
C PRO A 132 -7.08 12.17 -8.91
N PHE A 133 -6.01 12.67 -9.53
CA PHE A 133 -4.84 13.11 -8.79
C PHE A 133 -5.18 14.39 -8.00
N ILE A 134 -5.51 14.20 -6.72
CA ILE A 134 -5.77 15.29 -5.78
C ILE A 134 -4.55 15.45 -4.88
N MET A 135 -3.72 16.45 -5.20
CA MET A 135 -2.56 16.80 -4.39
C MET A 135 -3.00 17.64 -3.16
N SER A 136 -3.13 16.98 -2.01
CA SER A 136 -3.36 17.65 -0.73
C SER A 136 -2.03 17.86 0.01
N LYS A 137 -1.54 19.10 0.09
CA LYS A 137 -0.37 19.43 0.92
C LYS A 137 -0.74 19.35 2.41
N ARG A 138 -0.22 18.34 3.12
CA ARG A 138 -0.11 18.36 4.59
C ARG A 138 1.37 18.36 4.95
N LEU A 139 1.91 19.55 5.21
CA LEU A 139 3.27 19.73 5.72
C LEU A 139 3.26 19.43 7.22
N ASN A 140 3.63 18.21 7.59
CA ASN A 140 3.99 17.91 8.96
C ASN A 140 5.50 18.08 9.10
N PHE A 141 5.94 19.26 9.51
CA PHE A 141 7.30 19.45 10.01
C PHE A 141 7.39 18.74 11.36
N SER A 142 7.96 17.53 11.38
CA SER A 142 8.53 17.03 12.63
C SER A 142 9.80 17.85 12.87
N ARG A 143 9.79 18.64 13.96
CA ARG A 143 11.04 19.11 14.56
C ARG A 143 11.81 17.93 15.13
#